data_AF-A0A1B9B3G5-F1
#
_entry.id   AF-A0A1B9B3G5-F1
#
_cell.length_a   1.000
_cell.length_b   1.000
_cell.length_c   1.000
_cell.angle_alpha   90.00
_cell.angle_beta   90.00
_cell.angle_gamma   90.00
#
_symmetry.space_group_name_H-M   'P 1'
#
loop_
_entity.id
_entity.type
_entity.pdbx_description
1 polymer ?
#
loop_
_entity_poly.entity_id
_entity_poly.type
_entity_poly.pdbx_seq_one_letter_code
_entity_poly.pdbx_strand_id
1 'polypeptide(L)' 'MDFSKEMALELENMIRAGEVDHDIADDISAAVLGLRNGTKFLDDFYRASTPHKVLEVFDEVSQRVKR' A
#
# COMPACT_ATOMS: atom_id res chain seq x y z
N MET A 1 -9.50 14.84 -2.27
CA MET A 1 -8.09 14.52 -1.99
C MET A 1 -7.73 13.30 -2.84
N ASP A 2 -6.46 13.14 -3.24
CA ASP A 2 -6.07 12.09 -4.21
C ASP A 2 -6.01 10.74 -3.50
N PHE A 3 -6.89 9.81 -3.89
CA PHE A 3 -7.02 8.48 -3.29
C PHE A 3 -5.67 7.75 -3.19
N SER A 4 -4.80 7.89 -4.20
CA SER A 4 -3.47 7.25 -4.19
C SER A 4 -2.55 7.81 -3.10
N LYS A 5 -2.69 9.11 -2.79
CA LYS A 5 -1.91 9.76 -1.72
C LYS A 5 -2.44 9.41 -0.33
N GLU A 6 -3.76 9.26 -0.18
CA GLU A 6 -4.37 8.78 1.07
C GLU A 6 -3.98 7.32 1.35
N MET A 7 -4.03 6.46 0.32
CA MET A 7 -3.53 5.08 0.40
C MET A 7 -2.06 5.04 0.83
N ALA A 8 -1.20 5.83 0.19
CA ALA A 8 0.22 5.87 0.52
C ALA A 8 0.48 6.33 1.96
N LEU A 9 -0.30 7.30 2.45
CA LEU A 9 -0.19 7.79 3.83
C LEU A 9 -0.59 6.72 4.84
N GLU A 10 -1.71 6.03 4.60
CA GLU A 10 -2.19 4.99 5.52
C GLU A 10 -1.29 3.76 5.54
N LEU A 11 -0.75 3.35 4.38
CA LEU A 11 0.27 2.30 4.31
C LEU A 11 1.54 2.68 5.09
N GLU A 12 1.97 3.95 4.99
CA GLU A 12 3.12 4.45 5.76
C GLU A 12 2.83 4.45 7.28
N ASN A 13 1.60 4.77 7.68
CA ASN A 13 1.17 4.69 9.08
C ASN A 13 1.18 3.25 9.60
N MET A 14 0.68 2.28 8.84
CA MET A 14 0.68 0.87 9.24
C MET A 14 2.10 0.32 9.40
N ILE A 15 3.04 0.67 8.50
CA ILE A 15 4.46 0.32 8.65
C ILE A 15 5.02 0.91 9.94
N ARG A 16 4.77 2.20 10.21
CA ARG A 16 5.27 2.87 11.42
C ARG A 16 4.66 2.32 12.72
N ALA A 17 3.41 1.86 12.66
CA ALA A 17 2.72 1.24 13.78
C ALA A 17 3.16 -0.22 14.03
N GLY A 18 3.89 -0.83 13.09
CA GLY A 18 4.24 -2.25 13.16
C GLY A 18 3.06 -3.17 12.88
N GLU A 19 2.03 -2.68 12.17
CA GLU A 19 0.85 -3.45 11.74
C GLU A 19 1.14 -4.31 10.49
N VAL A 20 2.36 -4.24 9.97
CA VAL A 20 2.81 -4.94 8.75
C VAL A 20 3.96 -5.87 9.09
N ASP A 21 3.91 -7.10 8.59
CA ASP A 21 5.00 -8.06 8.75
C ASP A 21 6.30 -7.55 8.12
N HIS A 22 7.44 -7.78 8.80
CA HIS A 22 8.76 -7.35 8.31
C HIS A 22 9.16 -7.96 6.96
N ASP A 23 8.61 -9.11 6.58
CA ASP A 23 8.91 -9.80 5.31
C ASP A 23 8.30 -9.08 4.09
N ILE A 24 7.27 -8.25 4.29
CA ILE A 24 6.57 -7.51 3.24
C ILE A 24 6.69 -5.98 3.38
N ALA A 25 7.31 -5.49 4.46
CA ALA A 25 7.48 -4.07 4.73
C ALA A 25 8.25 -3.34 3.61
N ASP A 26 9.25 -4.00 3.02
CA ASP A 26 10.03 -3.44 1.90
C ASP A 26 9.18 -3.32 0.62
N ASP A 27 8.37 -4.33 0.32
CA ASP A 27 7.45 -4.33 -0.83
C ASP A 27 6.39 -3.23 -0.69
N ILE A 28 5.81 -3.08 0.51
CA ILE A 28 4.85 -2.02 0.80
C ILE A 28 5.51 -0.64 0.76
N SER A 29 6.75 -0.51 1.27
CA SER A 29 7.51 0.74 1.17
C SER A 29 7.76 1.15 -0.28
N ALA A 30 8.10 0.19 -1.15
CA ALA A 30 8.25 0.42 -2.58
C ALA A 30 6.92 0.84 -3.24
N ALA A 31 5.80 0.28 -2.78
CA ALA A 31 4.48 0.66 -3.25
C ALA A 31 4.09 2.08 -2.82
N VAL A 32 4.32 2.45 -1.55
CA VAL A 32 4.11 3.80 -1.02
C VAL A 32 4.87 4.83 -1.84
N LEU A 33 6.13 4.58 -2.17
CA LEU A 33 6.94 5.46 -3.02
C LEU A 33 6.35 5.60 -4.43
N GLY A 34 5.89 4.50 -5.02
CA GLY A 34 5.26 4.50 -6.34
C GLY A 34 3.96 5.31 -6.38
N LEU A 35 3.11 5.13 -5.37
CA LEU A 35 1.84 5.86 -5.21
C LEU A 35 2.08 7.35 -4.93
N ARG A 36 3.03 7.71 -4.05
CA ARG A 36 3.37 9.12 -3.75
C ARG A 36 3.88 9.87 -4.96
N ASN A 37 4.73 9.23 -5.75
CA ASN A 37 5.36 9.84 -6.92
C ASN A 37 4.47 9.78 -8.17
N GLY A 38 3.32 9.10 -8.10
CA GLY A 38 2.42 8.88 -9.23
C GLY A 38 3.03 8.02 -10.34
N THR A 39 4.06 7.23 -10.03
CA THR A 39 4.75 6.36 -10.99
C THR A 39 4.16 4.95 -11.03
N LYS A 40 3.34 4.58 -10.03
CA LYS A 40 2.59 3.33 -9.98
C LYS A 40 1.18 3.59 -9.44
N PHE A 41 0.22 2.81 -9.93
CA PHE A 41 -1.16 2.79 -9.46
C PHE A 41 -1.43 1.51 -8.67
N LEU A 42 -2.47 1.52 -7.85
CA LEU A 42 -2.88 0.35 -7.07
C LEU A 42 -3.10 -0.89 -7.95
N ASP A 43 -3.72 -0.69 -9.12
CA ASP A 43 -3.98 -1.72 -10.12
C ASP A 43 -2.70 -2.40 -10.65
N ASP A 44 -1.56 -1.70 -10.67
CA ASP A 44 -0.29 -2.28 -11.11
C ASP A 44 0.17 -3.38 -10.16
N PHE A 45 -0.13 -3.25 -8.87
CA PHE A 45 0.21 -4.26 -7.87
C PHE A 45 -0.72 -5.46 -7.92
N TYR A 46 -2.02 -5.26 -8.18
CA TYR A 46 -2.96 -6.38 -8.34
C TYR A 46 -2.72 -7.20 -9.61
N ARG A 47 -2.10 -6.60 -10.63
CA ARG A 47 -1.75 -7.27 -11.89
C ARG A 47 -0.36 -7.90 -11.87
N ALA A 48 0.56 -7.35 -11.08
CA ALA A 48 1.85 -7.95 -10.85
C ALA A 48 1.71 -9.23 -10.01
N SER A 49 2.69 -10.13 -10.09
CA SER A 49 2.80 -11.31 -9.21
C SER A 49 3.18 -10.91 -7.78
N THR A 50 2.47 -9.93 -7.23
CA THR A 50 2.65 -9.37 -5.89
C THR A 50 2.28 -10.44 -4.85
N PRO A 51 3.06 -10.59 -3.77
CA PRO A 51 2.74 -11.54 -2.71
C PRO A 51 1.32 -11.31 -2.17
N HIS A 52 0.60 -12.40 -1.90
CA HIS A 52 -0.80 -12.32 -1.45
C HIS A 52 -0.97 -11.47 -0.19
N LYS A 53 -0.05 -11.59 0.77
CA LYS A 53 -0.03 -10.78 2.00
C LYS A 53 0.01 -9.27 1.74
N VAL A 54 0.76 -8.83 0.72
CA VAL A 54 0.83 -7.41 0.35
C VAL A 54 -0.51 -6.93 -0.20
N LEU A 55 -1.19 -7.79 -0.97
CA LEU A 55 -2.53 -7.48 -1.50
C LEU A 55 -3.57 -7.39 -0.38
N GLU A 56 -3.50 -8.26 0.64
CA GLU A 56 -4.40 -8.19 1.81
C GLU A 56 -4.26 -6.85 2.55
N VAL A 57 -3.02 -6.37 2.74
CA VAL A 57 -2.78 -5.04 3.34
C VAL A 57 -3.35 -3.93 2.46
N PHE A 58 -3.20 -4.01 1.13
CA PHE A 58 -3.77 -3.01 0.23
C PHE A 58 -5.30 -3.00 0.23
N ASP A 59 -5.94 -4.16 0.33
CA ASP A 59 -7.38 -4.28 0.46
C ASP A 59 -7.86 -3.67 1.78
N GLU A 60 -7.18 -3.96 2.89
CA GLU A 60 -7.49 -3.37 4.20
C GLU A 60 -7.39 -1.84 4.16
N VAL A 61 -6.28 -1.31 3.65
CA VAL A 61 -6.09 0.15 3.53
C VAL A 61 -7.14 0.76 2.59
N SER A 62 -7.47 0.11 1.48
CA SER A 62 -8.52 0.60 0.58
C SER A 62 -9.88 0.68 1.27
N GLN A 63 -10.20 -0.23 2.18
CA GLN A 63 -11.44 -0.16 2.96
C GLN A 63 -11.41 0.95 4.01
N ARG A 64 -10.25 1.19 4.65
CA ARG A 64 -10.07 2.28 5.62
C ARG A 64 -10.21 3.66 4.96
N VAL A 65 -9.60 3.87 3.79
CA VAL A 65 -9.64 5.15 3.05
C VAL A 65 -11.02 5.44 2.43
N LYS A 66 -11.79 4.41 2.06
CA LYS A 66 -13.15 4.57 1.49
C LYS A 66 -14.23 4.92 2.53
N ARG A 67 -13.94 4.79 3.83
CA ARG A 67 -14.85 5.13 4.93
C ARG A 67 -14.81 6.61 5.27
#